data_AF-G4Z9L5-F1
#
_entry.id   AF-G4Z9L5-F1
#
_cell.length_a   1.000
_cell.length_b   1.000
_cell.length_c   1.000
_cell.angle_alpha   90.00
_cell.angle_beta   90.00
_cell.angle_gamma   90.00
#
_symmetry.space_group_name_H-M   'P 1'
#
loop_
_entity.id
_entity.type
_entity.pdbx_description
1 polymer ?
#
loop_
_entity_poly.entity_id
_entity_poly.type
_entity_poly.pdbx_seq_one_letter_code
_entity_poly.pdbx_strand_id
1 'polypeptide(L)'
;PLLVVALLFRSKPGFGSLPHVVDSVSAFLDSSVQLPLSKASKFGSLALLNRIWHCRLDLEAEVNAPWSIRSLLRCEVHYERFQFTGALIEAVKRRDMAMSRWLFEHFTEFWVTESIVEAAVSVGDMDILRYFAEHDESGADASDRRVAADQQRPLRLVCWGYQDMAKAAEARHIDVVRWLRDKAVENERNAVEAMEAAVANGDLELVELMEQITGVQPVSHYFTAAVHGPIALLERMAEDFVISAKMTLGALVTTAEKGDLETVRWLIERDWNDEDLDSDDGYNDWEDDDYGYGWGARRQESTHPTHVTNVGGEACLAIHTAAINGHLDVAKKHPRSHRRTSGS
;
A
#
# COMPACT_ATOMS: atom_id res chain seq x y z
N PRO A 1 1.30 15.09 39.63
CA PRO A 1 0.94 13.99 40.56
C PRO A 1 -0.35 13.28 40.10
N LEU A 2 -0.49 11.97 40.36
CA LEU A 2 -1.70 11.19 40.11
C LEU A 2 -2.86 11.78 40.91
N LEU A 3 -4.03 11.92 40.26
CA LEU A 3 -5.23 12.46 40.88
C LEU A 3 -5.61 11.69 42.17
N VAL A 4 -5.49 10.36 42.14
CA VAL A 4 -5.79 9.48 43.28
C VAL A 4 -4.88 9.79 44.48
N VAL A 5 -3.60 10.03 44.24
CA VAL A 5 -2.63 10.36 45.30
C VAL A 5 -2.91 11.76 45.83
N ALA A 6 -3.18 12.73 44.96
CA ALA A 6 -3.54 14.08 45.38
C ALA A 6 -4.81 14.10 46.25
N LEU A 7 -5.83 13.30 45.91
CA LEU A 7 -7.06 13.18 46.69
C LEU A 7 -6.83 12.48 48.05
N LEU A 8 -6.04 11.40 48.07
CA LEU A 8 -5.73 10.66 49.29
C LEU A 8 -4.95 11.54 50.28
N PHE A 9 -3.95 12.30 49.81
CA PHE A 9 -3.16 13.19 50.67
C PHE A 9 -3.92 14.47 51.09
N ARG A 10 -4.89 14.96 50.29
CA ARG A 10 -5.82 16.02 50.73
C ARG A 10 -6.74 15.58 51.87
N SER A 11 -7.08 14.29 51.93
CA SER A 11 -7.95 13.74 53.00
C SER A 11 -7.23 13.53 54.35
N LYS A 12 -5.89 13.61 54.39
CA LYS A 12 -5.09 13.37 55.60
C LYS A 12 -4.51 14.68 56.16
N PRO A 13 -5.08 15.23 57.26
CA PRO A 13 -4.57 16.46 57.87
C PRO A 13 -3.20 16.18 58.50
N GLY A 14 -2.14 16.68 57.86
CA GLY A 14 -0.75 16.45 58.28
C GLY A 14 0.24 16.42 57.11
N PHE A 15 -0.23 16.07 55.91
CA PHE A 15 0.62 16.01 54.71
C PHE A 15 0.47 17.21 53.76
N GLY A 16 -0.42 18.16 54.06
CA GLY A 16 -0.61 19.37 53.26
C GLY A 16 0.63 20.28 53.18
N SER A 17 1.57 20.12 54.11
CA SER A 17 2.86 20.86 54.17
C SER A 17 4.03 20.13 53.49
N LEU A 18 3.83 18.91 52.98
CA LEU A 18 4.89 18.06 52.41
C LEU A 18 4.60 17.72 50.93
N PRO A 19 4.65 18.70 50.01
CA PRO A 19 4.37 18.47 48.59
C PRO A 19 5.33 17.44 47.96
N HIS A 20 6.59 17.43 48.40
CA HIS A 20 7.59 16.46 47.95
C HIS A 20 7.21 15.01 48.25
N VAL A 21 6.56 14.71 49.39
CA VAL A 21 6.10 13.34 49.72
C VAL A 21 4.96 12.93 48.78
N VAL A 22 4.04 13.84 48.50
CA VAL A 22 2.94 13.60 47.56
C VAL A 22 3.49 13.31 46.16
N ASP A 23 4.51 14.06 45.73
CA ASP A 23 5.15 13.87 44.44
C ASP A 23 5.94 12.56 44.38
N SER A 24 6.71 12.20 45.41
CA SER A 24 7.44 10.92 45.48
C SER A 24 6.50 9.72 45.51
N VAL A 25 5.43 9.75 46.32
CA VAL A 25 4.43 8.65 46.36
C VAL A 25 3.66 8.57 45.05
N SER A 26 3.35 9.72 44.46
CA SER A 26 2.75 9.75 43.12
C SER A 26 3.68 9.16 42.06
N ALA A 27 4.99 9.40 42.16
CA ALA A 27 5.95 8.91 41.18
C ALA A 27 6.21 7.40 41.37
N PHE A 28 6.18 6.91 42.62
CA PHE A 28 6.29 5.49 42.95
C PHE A 28 5.06 4.67 42.51
N LEU A 29 3.85 5.18 42.74
CA LEU A 29 2.60 4.49 42.36
C LEU A 29 2.27 4.58 40.87
N ASP A 30 3.05 5.34 40.11
CA ASP A 30 2.81 5.52 38.70
C ASP A 30 3.31 4.32 37.90
N SER A 31 2.43 3.36 37.64
CA SER A 31 2.73 2.24 36.74
C SER A 31 2.75 2.67 35.27
N SER A 32 2.16 3.83 34.92
CA SER A 32 2.06 4.28 33.53
C SER A 32 3.43 4.59 32.92
N VAL A 33 4.39 4.99 33.76
CA VAL A 33 5.78 5.25 33.35
C VAL A 33 6.57 3.97 33.06
N GLN A 34 6.07 2.77 33.40
CA GLN A 34 6.68 1.50 32.99
C GLN A 34 6.23 1.04 31.59
N LEU A 35 5.28 1.75 30.97
CA LEU A 35 4.81 1.40 29.63
C LEU A 35 5.87 1.73 28.58
N PRO A 36 6.15 0.83 27.62
CA PRO A 36 6.96 1.16 26.45
C PRO A 36 6.36 2.36 25.70
N LEU A 37 7.21 3.26 25.21
CA LEU A 37 6.81 4.50 24.55
C LEU A 37 5.90 4.24 23.34
N SER A 38 6.21 3.22 22.54
CA SER A 38 5.38 2.75 21.42
C SER A 38 3.96 2.37 21.85
N LYS A 39 3.81 1.68 22.99
CA LYS A 39 2.50 1.29 23.53
C LYS A 39 1.76 2.49 24.12
N ALA A 40 2.48 3.43 24.72
CA ALA A 40 1.92 4.68 25.22
C ALA A 40 1.40 5.58 24.08
N SER A 41 2.06 5.55 22.93
CA SER A 41 1.70 6.33 21.74
C SER A 41 0.32 5.95 21.19
N LYS A 42 -0.12 4.69 21.40
CA LYS A 42 -1.48 4.25 21.06
C LYS A 42 -2.59 5.05 21.73
N PHE A 43 -2.32 5.64 22.90
CA PHE A 43 -3.30 6.43 23.65
C PHE A 43 -3.42 7.88 23.16
N GLY A 44 -2.52 8.38 22.31
CA GLY A 44 -2.60 9.75 21.81
C GLY A 44 -2.35 10.84 22.86
N SER A 45 -1.70 10.50 23.98
CA SER A 45 -1.55 11.41 25.11
C SER A 45 -0.13 11.93 25.23
N LEU A 46 0.10 13.17 24.78
CA LEU A 46 1.37 13.88 24.98
C LEU A 46 1.72 14.03 26.46
N ALA A 47 0.71 14.18 27.32
CA ALA A 47 0.92 14.23 28.77
C ALA A 47 1.50 12.92 29.30
N LEU A 48 1.07 11.76 28.76
CA LEU A 48 1.63 10.46 29.10
C LEU A 48 3.06 10.29 28.54
N LEU A 49 3.30 10.71 27.30
CA LEU A 49 4.64 10.65 26.69
C LEU A 49 5.66 11.52 27.43
N ASN A 50 5.31 12.78 27.73
CA ASN A 50 6.12 13.67 28.56
C ASN A 50 6.40 13.06 29.94
N ARG A 51 5.39 12.40 30.52
CA ARG A 51 5.52 11.76 31.83
C ARG A 51 6.47 10.57 31.81
N ILE A 52 6.39 9.72 30.77
CA ILE A 52 7.35 8.62 30.55
C ILE A 52 8.76 9.18 30.33
N TRP A 53 8.87 10.23 29.51
CA TRP A 53 10.17 10.81 29.14
C TRP A 53 10.88 11.51 30.31
N HIS A 54 10.16 12.31 31.11
CA HIS A 54 10.74 13.06 32.22
C HIS A 54 10.89 12.26 33.53
N CYS A 55 10.39 11.03 33.60
CA CYS A 55 10.53 10.20 34.79
C CYS A 55 12.00 9.74 34.97
N ARG A 56 12.70 10.33 35.95
CA ARG A 56 14.12 10.08 36.25
C ARG A 56 14.37 9.13 37.44
N LEU A 57 13.33 8.52 38.01
CA LEU A 57 13.42 7.78 39.29
C LEU A 57 14.48 6.65 39.30
N ASP A 58 14.86 6.11 38.15
CA ASP A 58 15.75 4.95 38.08
C ASP A 58 17.27 5.34 38.05
N LEU A 59 17.59 6.64 37.93
CA LEU A 59 18.98 7.14 37.79
C LEU A 59 19.69 7.44 39.12
N GLU A 60 18.98 7.47 40.26
CA GLU A 60 19.59 7.79 41.56
C GLU A 60 20.32 6.59 42.21
N ALA A 61 20.26 5.40 41.60
CA ALA A 61 20.93 4.19 42.11
C ALA A 61 22.25 3.93 41.34
N GLU A 62 23.27 4.75 41.60
CA GLU A 62 24.55 4.87 40.85
C GLU A 62 25.42 3.60 40.69
N VAL A 63 25.04 2.41 41.16
CA VAL A 63 25.92 1.23 41.06
C VAL A 63 25.21 -0.06 40.61
N ASN A 64 23.89 -0.14 40.66
CA ASN A 64 23.11 -1.31 40.23
C ASN A 64 21.67 -0.89 39.92
N ALA A 65 21.47 -0.02 38.93
CA ALA A 65 20.12 0.37 38.52
C ALA A 65 19.34 -0.90 38.13
N PRO A 66 18.25 -1.25 38.84
CA PRO A 66 17.48 -2.44 38.51
C PRO A 66 16.94 -2.32 37.08
N TRP A 67 16.93 -3.44 36.37
CA TRP A 67 16.37 -3.53 35.02
C TRP A 67 15.00 -2.84 34.97
N SER A 68 14.89 -1.80 34.15
CA SER A 68 13.63 -1.10 33.88
C SER A 68 13.55 -0.73 32.41
N ILE A 69 12.33 -0.71 31.87
CA ILE A 69 12.07 -0.28 30.48
C ILE A 69 12.57 1.16 30.21
N ARG A 70 12.64 2.00 31.24
CA ARG A 70 13.12 3.38 31.13
C ARG A 70 14.63 3.46 31.06
N SER A 71 15.32 2.63 31.86
CA SER A 71 16.77 2.49 31.80
C SER A 71 17.18 2.03 30.39
N LEU A 72 16.46 1.04 29.83
CA LEU A 72 16.65 0.60 28.44
C LEU A 72 16.43 1.73 27.41
N LEU A 73 15.40 2.57 27.59
CA LEU A 73 15.15 3.71 26.68
C LEU A 73 16.30 4.74 26.68
N ARG A 74 17.07 4.84 27.78
CA ARG A 74 18.15 5.82 27.94
C ARG A 74 19.54 5.25 27.67
N CYS A 75 19.72 3.94 27.84
CA CYS A 75 21.03 3.30 27.79
C CYS A 75 21.25 2.49 26.50
N GLU A 76 20.18 2.04 25.83
CA GLU A 76 20.28 1.16 24.66
C GLU A 76 19.77 1.83 23.38
N VAL A 77 20.70 2.24 22.50
CA VAL A 77 20.42 2.93 21.23
C VAL A 77 19.48 2.10 20.32
N HIS A 78 19.63 0.77 20.31
CA HIS A 78 18.76 -0.10 19.51
C HIS A 78 17.32 -0.14 20.03
N TYR A 79 17.14 -0.12 21.36
CA TYR A 79 15.83 -0.09 21.97
C TYR A 79 15.18 1.28 21.77
N GLU A 80 15.97 2.35 21.87
CA GLU A 80 15.54 3.71 21.58
C GLU A 80 15.03 3.85 20.14
N ARG A 81 15.80 3.36 19.16
CA ARG A 81 15.40 3.31 17.75
C ARG A 81 14.11 2.53 17.53
N PHE A 82 13.97 1.38 18.20
CA PHE A 82 12.76 0.56 18.12
C PHE A 82 11.54 1.29 18.68
N GLN A 83 11.69 1.95 19.83
CA GLN A 83 10.62 2.75 20.43
C GLN A 83 10.25 3.96 19.59
N PHE A 84 11.24 4.66 19.01
CA PHE A 84 11.00 5.77 18.08
C PHE A 84 10.20 5.31 16.86
N THR A 85 10.65 4.24 16.19
CA THR A 85 10.00 3.68 15.00
C THR A 85 8.56 3.27 15.31
N GLY A 86 8.36 2.51 16.38
CA GLY A 86 7.02 2.06 16.78
C GLY A 86 6.10 3.20 17.22
N ALA A 87 6.62 4.17 17.99
CA ALA A 87 5.85 5.34 18.43
C ALA A 87 5.43 6.22 17.25
N LEU A 88 6.33 6.43 16.28
CA LEU A 88 6.05 7.25 15.11
C LEU A 88 5.03 6.58 14.18
N ILE A 89 5.11 5.26 13.97
CA ILE A 89 4.08 4.51 13.23
C ILE A 89 2.70 4.69 13.87
N GLU A 90 2.60 4.59 15.20
CA GLU A 90 1.32 4.78 15.90
C GLU A 90 0.84 6.24 15.83
N ALA A 91 1.74 7.23 15.91
CA ALA A 91 1.39 8.64 15.74
C ALA A 91 0.83 8.92 14.33
N VAL A 92 1.48 8.35 13.32
CA VAL A 92 1.09 8.43 11.90
C VAL A 92 -0.29 7.80 11.69
N LYS A 93 -0.51 6.57 12.18
CA LYS A 93 -1.81 5.89 12.09
C LYS A 93 -2.96 6.68 12.73
N ARG A 94 -2.64 7.49 13.75
CA ARG A 94 -3.58 8.35 14.45
C ARG A 94 -3.78 9.72 13.80
N ARG A 95 -3.01 10.06 12.76
CA ARG A 95 -2.95 11.41 12.17
C ARG A 95 -2.60 12.48 13.22
N ASP A 96 -1.76 12.12 14.19
CA ASP A 96 -1.41 12.98 15.32
C ASP A 96 -0.12 13.75 15.04
N MET A 97 -0.26 14.90 14.38
CA MET A 97 0.87 15.78 14.06
C MET A 97 1.61 16.27 15.33
N ALA A 98 0.90 16.48 16.43
CA ALA A 98 1.51 16.98 17.66
C ALA A 98 2.43 15.92 18.28
N MET A 99 2.02 14.64 18.24
CA MET A 99 2.86 13.52 18.63
C MET A 99 4.05 13.31 17.69
N SER A 100 3.85 13.45 16.37
CA SER A 100 4.95 13.37 15.41
C SER A 100 6.01 14.46 15.65
N ARG A 101 5.60 15.72 15.89
CA ARG A 101 6.53 16.80 16.26
C ARG A 101 7.26 16.51 17.56
N TRP A 102 6.52 16.05 18.58
CA TRP A 102 7.11 15.67 19.85
C TRP A 102 8.17 14.59 19.68
N LEU A 103 7.91 13.55 18.88
CA LEU A 103 8.91 12.52 18.59
C LEU A 103 10.12 13.08 17.85
N PHE A 104 9.92 14.03 16.94
CA PHE A 104 11.02 14.64 16.20
C PHE A 104 11.94 15.50 17.09
N GLU A 105 11.35 16.23 18.05
CA GLU A 105 12.07 17.05 19.03
C GLU A 105 12.88 16.21 20.02
N HIS A 106 12.36 15.05 20.42
CA HIS A 106 12.96 14.22 21.47
C HIS A 106 13.97 13.18 20.94
N PHE A 107 13.83 12.75 19.67
CA PHE A 107 14.64 11.70 19.04
C PHE A 107 15.43 12.23 17.84
N THR A 108 16.30 13.22 18.05
CA THR A 108 16.94 14.00 16.97
C THR A 108 17.89 13.21 16.07
N GLU A 109 18.46 12.09 16.56
CA GLU A 109 19.50 11.34 15.85
C GLU A 109 18.98 10.20 14.98
N PHE A 110 17.68 9.90 15.03
CA PHE A 110 17.10 8.74 14.36
C PHE A 110 16.49 9.09 13.00
N TRP A 111 16.82 8.30 11.98
CA TRP A 111 16.20 8.41 10.66
C TRP A 111 14.77 7.87 10.63
N VAL A 112 13.98 8.35 9.66
CA VAL A 112 12.65 7.80 9.36
C VAL A 112 12.83 6.59 8.45
N THR A 113 12.47 5.40 8.92
CA THR A 113 12.59 4.16 8.14
C THR A 113 11.48 4.05 7.09
N GLU A 114 11.71 3.24 6.06
CA GLU A 114 10.74 2.98 4.98
C GLU A 114 9.36 2.55 5.53
N SER A 115 9.33 1.72 6.57
CA SER A 115 8.06 1.28 7.19
C SER A 115 7.22 2.42 7.79
N ILE A 116 7.84 3.52 8.20
CA ILE A 116 7.16 4.71 8.72
C ILE A 116 6.55 5.49 7.57
N VAL A 117 7.30 5.61 6.46
CA VAL A 117 6.82 6.24 5.22
C VAL A 117 5.65 5.44 4.64
N GLU A 118 5.77 4.12 4.53
CA GLU A 118 4.69 3.23 4.09
C GLU A 118 3.43 3.38 4.96
N ALA A 119 3.60 3.48 6.29
CA ALA A 119 2.49 3.74 7.20
C ALA A 119 1.85 5.11 6.95
N ALA A 120 2.63 6.15 6.67
CA ALA A 120 2.11 7.50 6.41
C ALA A 120 1.39 7.59 5.07
N VAL A 121 1.94 6.94 4.07
CA VAL A 121 1.39 6.88 2.73
C VAL A 121 0.10 6.06 2.69
N SER A 122 0.03 4.92 3.39
CA SER A 122 -1.19 4.11 3.49
C SER A 122 -2.32 4.78 4.29
N VAL A 123 -1.99 5.69 5.20
CA VAL A 123 -2.98 6.53 5.88
C VAL A 123 -3.42 7.70 4.99
N GLY A 124 -2.56 8.17 4.09
CA GLY A 124 -2.83 9.32 3.23
C GLY A 124 -2.86 10.64 4.00
N ASP A 125 -2.04 10.79 5.04
CA ASP A 125 -1.90 12.06 5.75
C ASP A 125 -0.84 12.95 5.08
N MET A 126 -1.32 13.83 4.21
CA MET A 126 -0.48 14.76 3.45
C MET A 126 0.29 15.74 4.34
N ASP A 127 -0.22 16.12 5.51
CA ASP A 127 0.47 17.08 6.36
C ASP A 127 1.67 16.44 7.05
N ILE A 128 1.54 15.18 7.47
CA ILE A 128 2.66 14.40 8.02
C ILE A 128 3.70 14.08 6.93
N LEU A 129 3.26 13.72 5.72
CA LEU A 129 4.17 13.47 4.59
C LEU A 129 4.94 14.72 4.16
N ARG A 130 4.26 15.88 4.11
CA ARG A 130 4.92 17.17 3.90
C ARG A 130 5.92 17.47 5.01
N TYR A 131 5.55 17.22 6.27
CA TYR A 131 6.45 17.40 7.40
C TYR A 131 7.69 16.50 7.29
N PHE A 132 7.54 15.23 6.88
CA PHE A 132 8.69 14.36 6.62
C PHE A 132 9.58 14.91 5.51
N ALA A 133 8.99 15.37 4.40
CA ALA A 133 9.76 15.93 3.30
C ALA A 133 10.41 17.30 3.59
N GLU A 134 9.85 18.11 4.49
CA GLU A 134 10.47 19.36 4.96
C GLU A 134 11.68 19.09 5.87
N HIS A 135 11.66 17.97 6.59
CA HIS A 135 12.73 17.50 7.46
C HIS A 135 13.64 16.46 6.81
N ASP A 136 13.47 16.19 5.52
CA ASP A 136 14.29 15.27 4.77
C ASP A 136 15.51 15.99 4.18
N GLU A 137 16.70 15.64 4.68
CA GLU A 137 17.96 16.12 4.15
C GLU A 137 18.69 15.06 3.28
N SER A 138 17.98 14.05 2.78
CA SER A 138 18.55 13.01 1.90
C SER A 138 19.20 13.58 0.63
N GLY A 139 18.61 14.64 0.06
CA GLY A 139 19.16 15.37 -1.09
C GLY A 139 20.14 16.50 -0.76
N ALA A 140 20.48 16.73 0.51
CA ALA A 140 21.37 17.82 0.90
C ALA A 140 22.81 17.53 0.44
N ASP A 141 23.37 18.46 -0.34
CA ASP A 141 24.73 18.39 -0.85
C ASP A 141 25.75 18.48 0.30
N ALA A 142 26.98 18.04 0.09
CA ALA A 142 27.98 17.97 1.18
C ALA A 142 28.27 19.35 1.83
N SER A 143 28.04 20.45 1.11
CA SER A 143 28.12 21.82 1.61
C SER A 143 26.94 22.19 2.52
N ASP A 144 25.72 21.75 2.20
CA ASP A 144 24.52 22.04 3.00
C ASP A 144 24.55 21.31 4.33
N ARG A 145 25.10 20.08 4.35
CA ARG A 145 25.32 19.34 5.61
C ARG A 145 26.30 20.04 6.55
N ARG A 146 27.31 20.75 6.00
CA ARG A 146 28.24 21.56 6.80
C ARG A 146 27.55 22.81 7.38
N VAL A 147 26.70 23.48 6.61
CA VAL A 147 25.94 24.64 7.09
C VAL A 147 24.91 24.24 8.15
N ALA A 148 24.22 23.12 7.96
CA ALA A 148 23.28 22.56 8.94
C ALA A 148 23.98 22.14 10.25
N ALA A 149 25.19 21.58 10.14
CA ALA A 149 26.04 21.27 11.29
C ALA A 149 26.47 22.54 12.07
N ASP A 150 26.85 23.61 11.35
CA ASP A 150 27.17 24.91 11.97
C ASP A 150 25.95 25.56 12.64
N GLN A 151 24.73 25.31 12.12
CA GLN A 151 23.47 25.79 12.69
C GLN A 151 22.88 24.90 13.79
N GLN A 152 23.56 23.81 14.16
CA GLN A 152 23.04 22.79 15.11
C GLN A 152 21.65 22.25 14.73
N ARG A 153 21.33 22.24 13.42
CA ARG A 153 20.08 21.61 12.95
C ARG A 153 20.29 20.10 12.95
N PRO A 154 19.46 19.31 13.65
CA PRO A 154 19.59 17.86 13.63
C PRO A 154 19.26 17.36 12.21
N LEU A 155 20.28 16.86 11.54
CA LEU A 155 20.18 16.25 10.21
C LEU A 155 19.36 14.96 10.33
N ARG A 156 18.17 14.93 9.74
CA ARG A 156 17.34 13.72 9.69
C ARG A 156 17.23 13.21 8.26
N LEU A 157 17.52 11.92 8.10
CA LEU A 157 17.35 11.23 6.84
C LEU A 157 15.96 10.60 6.80
N VAL A 158 15.22 10.81 5.71
CA VAL A 158 13.97 10.08 5.44
C VAL A 158 14.22 9.04 4.35
N CYS A 159 14.01 7.78 4.68
CA CYS A 159 14.11 6.68 3.71
C CYS A 159 12.78 6.53 2.97
N TRP A 160 12.63 7.25 1.85
CA TRP A 160 11.55 7.01 0.88
C TRP A 160 11.81 5.67 0.18
N GLY A 161 10.95 4.69 0.43
CA GLY A 161 11.14 3.30 -0.02
C GLY A 161 10.59 3.02 -1.41
N TYR A 162 11.00 1.89 -2.00
CA TYR A 162 10.56 1.39 -3.31
C TYR A 162 9.03 1.17 -3.41
N GLN A 163 8.38 0.88 -2.28
CA GLN A 163 6.97 0.50 -2.17
C GLN A 163 6.03 1.66 -1.80
N ASP A 164 6.54 2.87 -1.64
CA ASP A 164 5.76 4.04 -1.21
C ASP A 164 4.55 4.29 -2.13
N MET A 165 4.78 4.38 -3.44
CA MET A 165 3.77 4.65 -4.45
C MET A 165 2.77 3.51 -4.61
N ALA A 166 3.22 2.25 -4.49
CA ALA A 166 2.34 1.10 -4.55
C ALA A 166 1.38 1.06 -3.36
N LYS A 167 1.87 1.36 -2.15
CA LYS A 167 1.03 1.48 -0.95
C LYS A 167 0.06 2.65 -1.01
N ALA A 168 0.47 3.77 -1.61
CA ALA A 168 -0.42 4.91 -1.85
C ALA A 168 -1.57 4.53 -2.79
N ALA A 169 -1.23 3.83 -3.86
CA ALA A 169 -2.16 3.37 -4.88
C ALA A 169 -3.14 2.34 -4.31
N GLU A 170 -2.66 1.37 -3.53
CA GLU A 170 -3.46 0.38 -2.82
C GLU A 170 -4.49 1.06 -1.90
N ALA A 171 -4.08 2.11 -1.18
CA ALA A 171 -4.93 2.89 -0.28
C ALA A 171 -5.83 3.93 -0.99
N ARG A 172 -5.78 4.04 -2.33
CA ARG A 172 -6.57 4.98 -3.15
C ARG A 172 -6.27 6.46 -2.85
N HIS A 173 -5.04 6.77 -2.46
CA HIS A 173 -4.61 8.13 -2.16
C HIS A 173 -3.91 8.76 -3.38
N ILE A 174 -4.72 9.14 -4.39
CA ILE A 174 -4.25 9.73 -5.66
C ILE A 174 -3.43 11.00 -5.43
N ASP A 175 -3.84 11.82 -4.47
CA ASP A 175 -3.17 13.04 -4.03
C ASP A 175 -1.75 12.77 -3.49
N VAL A 176 -1.57 11.67 -2.75
CA VAL A 176 -0.24 11.23 -2.31
C VAL A 176 0.60 10.76 -3.49
N VAL A 177 0.03 10.00 -4.42
CA VAL A 177 0.74 9.53 -5.63
C VAL A 177 1.22 10.71 -6.49
N ARG A 178 0.34 11.71 -6.71
CA ARG A 178 0.70 12.95 -7.42
C ARG A 178 1.84 13.68 -6.73
N TRP A 179 1.77 13.79 -5.42
CA TRP A 179 2.81 14.45 -4.65
C TRP A 179 4.14 13.70 -4.66
N LEU A 180 4.11 12.36 -4.56
CA LEU A 180 5.31 11.51 -4.65
C LEU A 180 6.00 11.63 -6.02
N ARG A 181 5.21 11.75 -7.10
CA ARG A 181 5.71 12.06 -8.45
C ARG A 181 6.40 13.42 -8.48
N ASP A 182 5.71 14.48 -8.04
CA ASP A 182 6.21 15.85 -8.13
C ASP A 182 7.44 16.10 -7.26
N LYS A 183 7.59 15.32 -6.17
CA LYS A 183 8.75 15.38 -5.27
C LYS A 183 10.03 14.79 -5.87
N ALA A 184 9.97 14.15 -7.04
CA ALA A 184 11.11 13.68 -7.82
C ALA A 184 12.28 13.16 -6.95
N VAL A 185 11.97 12.26 -6.01
CA VAL A 185 13.01 11.49 -5.33
C VAL A 185 13.56 10.55 -6.39
N GLU A 186 14.86 10.63 -6.68
CA GLU A 186 15.62 9.87 -7.69
C GLU A 186 15.57 8.34 -7.52
N ASN A 187 14.79 7.85 -6.54
CA ASN A 187 14.65 6.43 -6.27
C ASN A 187 13.75 5.77 -7.32
N GLU A 188 14.24 4.65 -7.86
CA GLU A 188 13.43 3.68 -8.58
C GLU A 188 12.25 3.31 -7.66
N ARG A 189 11.01 3.46 -8.17
CA ARG A 189 9.78 3.11 -7.45
C ARG A 189 9.15 1.91 -8.12
N ASN A 190 8.37 1.14 -7.36
CA ASN A 190 7.65 -0.02 -7.88
C ASN A 190 6.47 0.38 -8.76
N ALA A 191 6.77 0.82 -9.97
CA ALA A 191 5.80 1.20 -11.00
C ALA A 191 4.80 0.08 -11.31
N VAL A 192 5.28 -1.17 -11.35
CA VAL A 192 4.48 -2.34 -11.74
C VAL A 192 3.43 -2.66 -10.68
N GLU A 193 3.83 -2.76 -9.41
CA GLU A 193 2.86 -3.01 -8.32
C GLU A 193 1.93 -1.82 -8.09
N ALA A 194 2.42 -0.58 -8.31
CA ALA A 194 1.57 0.60 -8.22
C ALA A 194 0.49 0.64 -9.32
N MET A 195 0.84 0.26 -10.56
CA MET A 195 -0.13 0.10 -11.65
C MET A 195 -1.11 -1.04 -11.35
N GLU A 196 -0.63 -2.18 -10.87
CA GLU A 196 -1.49 -3.31 -10.49
C GLU A 196 -2.50 -2.91 -9.40
N ALA A 197 -2.06 -2.19 -8.38
CA ALA A 197 -2.93 -1.68 -7.32
C ALA A 197 -3.96 -0.67 -7.83
N ALA A 198 -3.58 0.21 -8.76
CA ALA A 198 -4.49 1.15 -9.40
C ALA A 198 -5.57 0.43 -10.21
N VAL A 199 -5.18 -0.58 -10.99
CA VAL A 199 -6.07 -1.42 -11.79
C VAL A 199 -7.01 -2.23 -10.89
N ALA A 200 -6.49 -2.83 -9.82
CA ALA A 200 -7.29 -3.60 -8.86
C ALA A 200 -8.32 -2.72 -8.14
N ASN A 201 -8.00 -1.46 -7.87
CA ASN A 201 -8.92 -0.51 -7.25
C ASN A 201 -9.98 0.03 -8.21
N GLY A 202 -9.77 -0.13 -9.52
CA GLY A 202 -10.68 0.34 -10.55
C GLY A 202 -10.71 1.85 -10.72
N ASP A 203 -9.65 2.53 -10.30
CA ASP A 203 -9.59 3.98 -10.28
C ASP A 203 -8.97 4.48 -11.59
N LEU A 204 -9.81 4.85 -12.56
CA LEU A 204 -9.36 5.25 -13.90
C LEU A 204 -8.40 6.45 -13.86
N GLU A 205 -8.66 7.42 -12.97
CA GLU A 205 -7.81 8.60 -12.80
C GLU A 205 -6.42 8.20 -12.27
N LEU A 206 -6.38 7.25 -11.34
CA LEU A 206 -5.12 6.72 -10.82
C LEU A 206 -4.37 5.90 -11.88
N VAL A 207 -5.05 5.11 -12.70
CA VAL A 207 -4.43 4.35 -13.80
C VAL A 207 -3.81 5.28 -14.84
N GLU A 208 -4.53 6.34 -15.25
CA GLU A 208 -4.01 7.35 -16.16
C GLU A 208 -2.80 8.07 -15.58
N LEU A 209 -2.83 8.39 -14.29
CA LEU A 209 -1.71 8.98 -13.59
C LEU A 209 -0.50 8.03 -13.57
N MET A 210 -0.70 6.74 -13.30
CA MET A 210 0.38 5.75 -13.29
C MET A 210 0.98 5.54 -14.67
N GLU A 211 0.16 5.53 -15.72
CA GLU A 211 0.63 5.42 -17.10
C GLU A 211 1.54 6.59 -17.47
N GLN A 212 1.14 7.82 -17.10
CA GLN A 212 1.95 9.03 -17.30
C GLN A 212 3.26 9.00 -16.51
N ILE A 213 3.27 8.44 -15.30
CA ILE A 213 4.45 8.41 -14.43
C ILE A 213 5.46 7.36 -14.88
N THR A 214 4.96 6.16 -15.20
CA THR A 214 5.79 4.96 -15.31
C THR A 214 6.06 4.55 -16.75
N GLY A 215 5.20 4.98 -17.68
CA GLY A 215 5.17 4.44 -19.05
C GLY A 215 4.75 2.97 -19.13
N VAL A 216 4.41 2.34 -17.99
CA VAL A 216 3.88 0.98 -17.95
C VAL A 216 2.45 1.03 -18.45
N GLN A 217 2.15 0.20 -19.44
CA GLN A 217 0.84 0.13 -20.04
C GLN A 217 -0.11 -0.69 -19.16
N PRO A 218 -1.35 -0.25 -18.91
CA PRO A 218 -2.27 -0.96 -18.04
C PRO A 218 -2.57 -2.37 -18.56
N VAL A 219 -2.45 -2.59 -19.88
CA VAL A 219 -2.77 -3.87 -20.55
C VAL A 219 -2.04 -5.07 -19.93
N SER A 220 -0.81 -4.89 -19.40
CA SER A 220 -0.09 -5.98 -18.73
C SER A 220 -0.81 -6.52 -17.49
N HIS A 221 -1.75 -5.76 -16.93
CA HIS A 221 -2.55 -6.08 -15.75
C HIS A 221 -4.02 -6.40 -16.11
N TYR A 222 -4.30 -6.79 -17.36
CA TYR A 222 -5.66 -7.11 -17.83
C TYR A 222 -6.36 -8.16 -16.98
N PHE A 223 -5.65 -9.21 -16.56
CA PHE A 223 -6.19 -10.22 -15.64
C PHE A 223 -6.69 -9.59 -14.33
N THR A 224 -5.89 -8.72 -13.73
CA THR A 224 -6.24 -8.01 -12.49
C THR A 224 -7.44 -7.08 -12.71
N ALA A 225 -7.50 -6.38 -13.85
CA ALA A 225 -8.65 -5.57 -14.24
C ALA A 225 -9.92 -6.42 -14.37
N ALA A 226 -9.81 -7.61 -14.97
CA ALA A 226 -10.95 -8.49 -15.17
C ALA A 226 -11.48 -9.05 -13.85
N VAL A 227 -10.60 -9.28 -12.89
CA VAL A 227 -10.97 -9.91 -11.63
C VAL A 227 -11.43 -8.90 -10.58
N HIS A 228 -10.92 -7.66 -10.61
CA HIS A 228 -11.13 -6.67 -9.54
C HIS A 228 -11.62 -5.30 -10.04
N GLY A 229 -11.36 -4.97 -11.30
CA GLY A 229 -11.64 -3.66 -11.87
C GLY A 229 -13.07 -3.53 -12.42
N PRO A 230 -13.53 -2.29 -12.69
CA PRO A 230 -14.79 -2.01 -13.32
C PRO A 230 -14.73 -2.34 -14.81
N ILE A 231 -15.87 -2.71 -15.38
CA ILE A 231 -16.00 -3.02 -16.81
C ILE A 231 -15.54 -1.86 -17.69
N ALA A 232 -15.75 -0.61 -17.27
CA ALA A 232 -15.28 0.56 -18.01
C ALA A 232 -13.75 0.59 -18.21
N LEU A 233 -12.98 0.08 -17.25
CA LEU A 233 -11.53 -0.05 -17.39
C LEU A 233 -11.16 -1.17 -18.38
N LEU A 234 -11.91 -2.27 -18.36
CA LEU A 234 -11.75 -3.38 -19.32
C LEU A 234 -12.09 -2.96 -20.75
N GLU A 235 -13.19 -2.24 -20.94
CA GLU A 235 -13.61 -1.66 -22.22
C GLU A 235 -12.53 -0.75 -22.79
N ARG A 236 -11.99 0.16 -21.96
CA ARG A 236 -10.89 1.04 -22.37
C ARG A 236 -9.65 0.24 -22.78
N MET A 237 -9.22 -0.71 -21.95
CA MET A 237 -8.07 -1.57 -22.26
C MET A 237 -8.28 -2.42 -23.53
N ALA A 238 -9.52 -2.78 -23.80
CA ALA A 238 -9.96 -3.53 -24.97
C ALA A 238 -10.01 -2.70 -26.27
N GLU A 239 -10.29 -1.40 -26.16
CA GLU A 239 -10.26 -0.44 -27.27
C GLU A 239 -8.83 -0.02 -27.62
N ASP A 240 -8.00 0.19 -26.60
CA ASP A 240 -6.64 0.71 -26.77
C ASP A 240 -5.61 -0.36 -27.16
N PHE A 241 -5.86 -1.65 -26.86
CA PHE A 241 -4.86 -2.72 -27.04
C PHE A 241 -5.43 -4.03 -27.60
N VAL A 242 -4.58 -4.75 -28.34
CA VAL A 242 -4.85 -6.14 -28.73
C VAL A 242 -4.62 -7.06 -27.53
N ILE A 243 -5.67 -7.77 -27.12
CA ILE A 243 -5.66 -8.65 -25.95
C ILE A 243 -5.35 -10.07 -26.40
N SER A 244 -4.25 -10.65 -25.91
CA SER A 244 -3.91 -12.05 -26.21
C SER A 244 -4.65 -13.03 -25.30
N ALA A 245 -4.88 -14.25 -25.78
CA ALA A 245 -5.46 -15.34 -25.01
C ALA A 245 -4.70 -15.65 -23.69
N LYS A 246 -3.40 -15.36 -23.63
CA LYS A 246 -2.60 -15.54 -22.41
C LYS A 246 -2.99 -14.55 -21.29
N MET A 247 -3.48 -13.36 -21.67
CA MET A 247 -3.83 -12.29 -20.74
C MET A 247 -5.23 -12.45 -20.15
N THR A 248 -6.09 -13.20 -20.85
CA THR A 248 -7.46 -13.53 -20.42
C THR A 248 -7.56 -14.88 -19.70
N LEU A 249 -6.51 -15.71 -19.76
CA LEU A 249 -6.46 -17.04 -19.13
C LEU A 249 -6.78 -16.96 -17.63
N GLY A 250 -7.77 -17.73 -17.19
CA GLY A 250 -8.21 -17.84 -15.80
C GLY A 250 -9.12 -16.70 -15.33
N ALA A 251 -9.26 -15.61 -16.10
CA ALA A 251 -10.09 -14.47 -15.72
C ALA A 251 -11.56 -14.87 -15.66
N LEU A 252 -12.04 -15.69 -16.62
CA LEU A 252 -13.42 -16.18 -16.67
C LEU A 252 -13.76 -17.06 -15.46
N VAL A 253 -12.84 -17.95 -15.06
CA VAL A 253 -13.06 -18.85 -13.91
C VAL A 253 -13.10 -18.05 -12.62
N THR A 254 -12.17 -17.11 -12.44
CA THR A 254 -12.06 -16.32 -11.22
C THR A 254 -13.22 -15.33 -11.06
N THR A 255 -13.69 -14.72 -12.16
CA THR A 255 -14.88 -13.85 -12.16
C THR A 255 -16.17 -14.65 -11.89
N ALA A 256 -16.27 -15.87 -12.44
CA ALA A 256 -17.37 -16.78 -12.16
C ALA A 256 -17.36 -17.27 -10.70
N GLU A 257 -16.19 -17.51 -10.12
CA GLU A 257 -16.03 -17.84 -8.70
C GLU A 257 -16.54 -16.71 -7.78
N LYS A 258 -16.31 -15.45 -8.15
CA LYS A 258 -16.80 -14.27 -7.42
C LYS A 258 -18.29 -13.98 -7.65
N GLY A 259 -18.88 -14.57 -8.68
CA GLY A 259 -20.26 -14.31 -9.07
C GLY A 259 -20.48 -13.00 -9.83
N ASP A 260 -19.43 -12.42 -10.42
CA ASP A 260 -19.53 -11.18 -11.19
C ASP A 260 -20.11 -11.45 -12.59
N LEU A 261 -21.44 -11.46 -12.66
CA LEU A 261 -22.19 -11.79 -13.88
C LEU A 261 -21.94 -10.79 -15.02
N GLU A 262 -21.74 -9.51 -14.71
CA GLU A 262 -21.59 -8.47 -15.73
C GLU A 262 -20.24 -8.62 -16.44
N THR A 263 -19.16 -8.84 -15.67
CA THR A 263 -17.84 -9.07 -16.25
C THR A 263 -17.74 -10.40 -16.99
N VAL A 264 -18.36 -11.47 -16.46
CA VAL A 264 -18.45 -12.76 -17.17
C VAL A 264 -19.18 -12.60 -18.50
N ARG A 265 -20.29 -11.85 -18.53
CA ARG A 265 -21.05 -11.59 -19.75
C ARG A 265 -20.19 -10.83 -20.76
N TRP A 266 -19.53 -9.78 -20.31
CA TRP A 266 -18.69 -8.94 -21.16
C TRP A 266 -17.52 -9.73 -21.76
N LEU A 267 -16.84 -10.56 -20.96
CA LEU A 267 -15.76 -11.43 -21.44
C LEU A 267 -16.24 -12.43 -22.51
N ILE A 268 -17.43 -13.01 -22.33
CA ILE A 268 -18.03 -13.95 -23.30
C ILE A 268 -18.41 -13.22 -24.60
N GLU A 269 -19.11 -12.09 -24.50
CA GLU A 269 -19.56 -11.31 -25.66
C GLU A 269 -18.37 -10.80 -26.49
N ARG A 270 -17.27 -10.39 -25.82
CA ARG A 270 -16.05 -9.95 -26.50
C ARG A 270 -15.35 -11.09 -27.23
N ASP A 271 -15.14 -12.23 -26.57
CA ASP A 271 -14.45 -13.40 -27.15
C ASP A 271 -15.16 -13.93 -28.41
N TRP A 272 -16.49 -13.78 -28.48
CA TRP A 272 -17.31 -14.09 -29.66
C TRP A 272 -17.26 -13.03 -30.76
N ASN A 273 -17.18 -11.74 -30.42
CA ASN A 273 -17.03 -10.71 -31.45
C ASN A 273 -15.65 -10.81 -32.16
N ASP A 274 -14.63 -11.33 -31.47
CA ASP A 274 -13.33 -11.63 -32.10
C ASP A 274 -13.44 -12.82 -33.10
N GLU A 275 -14.38 -13.76 -32.94
CA GLU A 275 -14.64 -14.87 -33.90
C GLU A 275 -15.19 -14.39 -35.25
N ASP A 276 -15.97 -13.29 -35.25
CA ASP A 276 -16.54 -12.70 -36.47
C ASP A 276 -15.49 -11.95 -37.32
N LEU A 277 -14.33 -11.58 -36.73
CA LEU A 277 -13.22 -10.91 -37.44
C LEU A 277 -12.30 -11.89 -38.17
N ASP A 278 -12.22 -13.15 -37.73
CA ASP A 278 -11.46 -14.22 -38.39
C ASP A 278 -12.27 -14.97 -39.47
N SER A 279 -13.54 -14.59 -39.67
CA SER A 279 -14.46 -15.18 -40.66
C SER A 279 -14.55 -14.40 -41.98
N ASP A 280 -13.56 -13.54 -42.30
CA ASP A 280 -13.47 -12.93 -43.64
C ASP A 280 -12.52 -13.72 -44.54
N ASP A 281 -13.12 -14.30 -45.57
CA ASP A 281 -12.62 -15.37 -46.40
C ASP A 281 -11.57 -14.85 -47.40
N GLY A 282 -10.31 -14.80 -46.97
CA GLY A 282 -9.17 -14.57 -47.85
C GLY A 282 -8.58 -15.86 -48.44
N TYR A 283 -9.41 -16.80 -48.91
CA TYR A 283 -8.96 -17.99 -49.66
C TYR A 283 -8.42 -17.54 -51.03
N ASN A 284 -7.17 -17.08 -51.08
CA ASN A 284 -6.42 -16.99 -52.33
C ASN A 284 -5.71 -18.32 -52.57
N ASP A 285 -6.43 -19.18 -53.27
CA ASP A 285 -5.90 -20.28 -54.07
C ASP A 285 -4.83 -19.76 -55.04
N TRP A 286 -3.58 -20.16 -54.83
CA TRP A 286 -2.53 -20.14 -55.84
C TRP A 286 -1.67 -21.39 -55.65
N GLU A 287 -2.10 -22.48 -56.28
CA GLU A 287 -1.16 -23.45 -56.84
C GLU A 287 -0.29 -22.74 -57.89
N ASP A 288 1.03 -22.67 -57.66
CA ASP A 288 2.06 -22.97 -58.67
C ASP A 288 3.48 -22.69 -58.11
N ASP A 289 4.25 -23.76 -57.98
CA ASP A 289 5.65 -23.93 -58.38
C ASP A 289 6.66 -22.79 -58.18
N ASP A 290 7.68 -22.99 -57.31
CA ASP A 290 9.11 -22.95 -57.70
C ASP A 290 10.05 -23.25 -56.50
N TYR A 291 11.16 -23.91 -56.77
CA TYR A 291 12.19 -24.32 -55.81
C TYR A 291 13.05 -23.13 -55.35
N GLY A 292 13.17 -22.90 -54.04
CA GLY A 292 14.13 -21.94 -53.50
C GLY A 292 14.47 -22.17 -52.03
N TYR A 293 15.61 -22.80 -51.76
CA TYR A 293 16.20 -22.92 -50.42
C TYR A 293 16.45 -21.52 -49.82
N GLY A 294 15.76 -21.20 -48.72
CA GLY A 294 15.96 -19.98 -47.95
C GLY A 294 15.77 -20.25 -46.46
N TRP A 295 16.87 -20.16 -45.72
CA TRP A 295 16.95 -20.35 -44.27
C TRP A 295 16.04 -19.40 -43.50
N GLY A 296 15.37 -19.91 -42.46
CA GLY A 296 14.71 -19.08 -41.44
C GLY A 296 13.20 -19.24 -41.35
N ALA A 297 12.69 -20.47 -41.32
CA ALA A 297 11.32 -20.71 -40.87
C ALA A 297 11.21 -20.39 -39.37
N ARG A 298 10.92 -19.12 -39.04
CA ARG A 298 10.05 -18.82 -37.90
C ARG A 298 8.83 -19.72 -38.11
N ARG A 299 8.63 -20.72 -37.26
CA ARG A 299 7.29 -21.30 -37.09
C ARG A 299 6.40 -20.11 -36.76
N GLN A 300 5.69 -19.62 -37.77
CA GLN A 300 4.52 -18.81 -37.57
C GLN A 300 3.55 -19.81 -36.94
N GLU A 301 3.55 -19.85 -35.61
CA GLU A 301 2.53 -20.54 -34.84
C GLU A 301 1.21 -19.90 -35.26
N SER A 302 0.58 -20.49 -36.27
CA SER A 302 -0.84 -20.36 -36.57
C SER A 302 -1.62 -21.02 -35.44
N THR A 303 -1.44 -20.52 -34.22
CA THR A 303 -2.31 -20.83 -33.10
C THR A 303 -3.50 -19.92 -33.28
N HIS A 304 -4.57 -20.46 -33.86
CA HIS A 304 -5.91 -19.89 -33.68
C HIS A 304 -6.05 -19.44 -32.22
N PRO A 305 -6.53 -18.21 -31.95
CA PRO A 305 -6.78 -17.78 -30.58
C PRO A 305 -7.62 -18.86 -29.89
N THR A 306 -7.08 -19.47 -28.84
CA THR A 306 -7.89 -20.40 -28.04
C THR A 306 -8.89 -19.53 -27.29
N HIS A 307 -10.06 -19.35 -27.88
CA HIS A 307 -11.19 -18.61 -27.33
C HIS A 307 -11.44 -19.05 -25.89
N VAL A 308 -11.52 -18.09 -24.97
CA VAL A 308 -11.71 -18.33 -23.53
C VAL A 308 -13.04 -19.03 -23.27
N THR A 309 -14.00 -18.83 -24.16
CA THR A 309 -15.35 -19.41 -24.13
C THR A 309 -15.45 -20.80 -24.76
N ASN A 310 -14.35 -21.36 -25.28
CA ASN A 310 -14.40 -22.68 -25.89
C ASN A 310 -14.84 -23.73 -24.86
N VAL A 311 -15.91 -24.44 -25.20
CA VAL A 311 -16.73 -25.24 -24.28
C VAL A 311 -15.97 -26.44 -23.68
N GLY A 312 -14.75 -26.73 -24.14
CA GLY A 312 -13.91 -27.82 -23.62
C GLY A 312 -12.98 -27.46 -22.47
N GLY A 313 -12.81 -26.17 -22.15
CA GLY A 313 -11.78 -25.69 -21.20
C GLY A 313 -12.34 -24.83 -20.06
N GLU A 314 -11.86 -23.59 -19.98
CA GLU A 314 -12.17 -22.65 -18.89
C GLU A 314 -13.66 -22.38 -18.69
N ALA A 315 -14.45 -22.38 -19.78
CA ALA A 315 -15.89 -22.23 -19.70
C ALA A 315 -16.57 -23.32 -18.85
N CYS A 316 -16.14 -24.58 -18.97
CA CYS A 316 -16.67 -25.67 -18.13
C CYS A 316 -16.26 -25.50 -16.67
N LEU A 317 -15.01 -25.11 -16.42
CA LEU A 317 -14.51 -24.90 -15.06
C LEU A 317 -15.25 -23.72 -14.40
N ALA A 318 -15.46 -22.62 -15.11
CA ALA A 318 -16.21 -21.45 -14.65
C ALA A 318 -17.66 -21.78 -14.27
N ILE A 319 -18.36 -22.60 -15.05
CA ILE A 319 -19.72 -23.06 -14.72
C ILE A 319 -19.70 -23.91 -13.46
N HIS A 320 -18.73 -24.83 -13.34
CA HIS A 320 -18.61 -25.71 -12.19
C HIS A 320 -18.30 -24.93 -10.90
N THR A 321 -17.37 -23.99 -10.95
CA THR A 321 -16.97 -23.16 -9.81
C THR A 321 -18.09 -22.20 -9.40
N ALA A 322 -18.78 -21.56 -10.36
CA ALA A 322 -19.95 -20.73 -10.08
C ALA A 322 -21.07 -21.53 -9.40
N ALA A 323 -21.32 -22.77 -9.85
CA ALA A 323 -22.32 -23.64 -9.25
C ALA A 323 -21.96 -24.07 -7.82
N ILE A 324 -20.68 -24.37 -7.56
CA ILE A 324 -20.18 -24.70 -6.20
C ILE A 324 -20.36 -23.51 -5.25
N ASN A 325 -20.07 -22.29 -5.72
CA ASN A 325 -20.17 -21.07 -4.90
C ASN A 325 -21.60 -20.52 -4.78
N GLY A 326 -22.61 -21.19 -5.36
CA GLY A 326 -24.02 -20.79 -5.26
C GLY A 326 -24.43 -19.68 -6.22
N HIS A 327 -23.59 -19.31 -7.19
CA HIS A 327 -23.86 -18.30 -8.21
C HIS A 327 -24.62 -18.91 -9.40
N LEU A 328 -25.87 -19.32 -9.15
CA LEU A 328 -26.71 -19.99 -10.14
C LEU A 328 -27.01 -19.14 -11.38
N ASP A 329 -26.99 -17.81 -11.27
CA ASP A 329 -27.26 -16.90 -12.39
C ASP A 329 -26.11 -16.88 -13.39
N VAL A 330 -24.87 -17.03 -12.92
CA VAL A 330 -23.66 -17.18 -13.75
C VAL A 330 -23.66 -18.58 -14.39
N ALA A 331 -23.95 -19.63 -13.61
CA ALA A 331 -23.98 -21.01 -14.10
C ALA A 331 -25.09 -21.30 -15.13
N LYS A 332 -26.22 -20.59 -15.05
CA LYS A 332 -27.36 -20.73 -16.00
C LYS A 332 -27.11 -20.07 -17.34
N LYS A 333 -26.21 -19.08 -17.43
CA LYS A 333 -25.89 -18.41 -18.69
C LYS A 333 -24.99 -19.29 -19.55
N HIS A 334 -25.65 -20.18 -20.28
CA HIS A 334 -25.03 -20.94 -21.36
C HIS A 334 -24.62 -19.98 -22.49
N PRO A 335 -23.44 -20.15 -23.13
CA PRO A 335 -23.11 -19.46 -24.39
C PRO A 335 -24.14 -19.70 -25.52
N ARG A 336 -25.06 -20.67 -25.40
CA ARG A 336 -26.04 -21.02 -26.45
C ARG A 336 -27.23 -20.06 -26.65
N SER A 337 -27.35 -18.97 -25.90
CA SER A 337 -28.55 -18.09 -25.99
C SER A 337 -28.53 -17.03 -27.09
N HIS A 338 -27.39 -16.78 -27.74
CA HIS A 338 -27.27 -15.81 -28.84
C HIS A 338 -27.28 -16.46 -30.23
N ARG A 339 -28.06 -17.54 -30.44
CA ARG A 339 -28.57 -17.82 -31.78
C ARG A 339 -29.61 -16.75 -32.09
N ARG A 340 -29.18 -15.69 -32.79
CA ARG A 340 -30.08 -14.85 -33.60
C ARG A 340 -31.06 -15.78 -34.29
N THR A 341 -32.33 -15.70 -33.91
CA THR A 341 -33.42 -16.18 -34.73
C THR A 341 -33.46 -15.26 -35.95
N SER A 342 -32.59 -15.52 -36.93
CA SER A 342 -32.83 -15.09 -38.31
C SER A 342 -34.04 -15.89 -38.77
N GLY A 343 -35.20 -15.22 -38.72
CA GLY A 343 -36.43 -15.71 -39.32
C GLY A 343 -36.23 -15.98 -40.80
N SER A 344 -36.74 -17.13 -41.20
CA SER A 344 -37.06 -17.54 -42.56
C SER A 344 -37.79 -16.46 -43.37
#